data_AF-A0A3Q7FSY8-F1
#
_entry.id   AF-A0A3Q7FSY8-F1
#
_cell.length_a   1.000
_cell.length_b   1.000
_cell.length_c   1.000
_cell.angle_alpha   90.00
_cell.angle_beta   90.00
_cell.angle_gamma   90.00
#
_symmetry.space_group_name_H-M   'P 1'
#
loop_
_entity.id
_entity.type
_entity.pdbx_description
1 polymer ?
#
loop_
_entity_poly.entity_id
_entity_poly.type
_entity_poly.pdbx_seq_one_letter_code
_entity_poly.pdbx_strand_id
1 'polypeptide(L)'
;MATQGREGGGGVAVLCGGGVNAVDSSASSSNGVLEKETGGKQESPILFFLFFHKAIRLELDALHHSALAYATGQLEDIQPLLKRYRFLRSVYKHHCHAEDEVIFPALDIRVKNVAPTYSLEHKGENDLFDHLFEILNSEKQNCERFPRELASCTGALQTSVSQHMSKEEEQLLRFLEARAITSSL
;
A
#
# COMPACT_ATOMS: atom_id res chain seq x y z
N MET A 1 16.25 -51.09 -31.30
CA MET A 1 17.11 -50.72 -32.44
C MET A 1 17.75 -49.39 -32.10
N ALA A 2 19.06 -49.41 -31.89
CA ALA A 2 19.90 -48.23 -31.65
C ALA A 2 20.43 -47.71 -32.99
N THR A 3 20.54 -46.39 -33.14
CA THR A 3 21.50 -45.78 -34.06
C THR A 3 22.03 -44.47 -33.47
N GLN A 4 23.35 -44.40 -33.42
CA GLN A 4 24.22 -43.34 -32.92
C GLN A 4 25.11 -42.89 -34.08
N GLY A 5 25.55 -41.62 -34.07
CA GLY A 5 26.71 -41.10 -34.80
C GLY A 5 26.39 -40.05 -35.87
N ARG A 6 27.27 -39.12 -36.23
CA ARG A 6 28.59 -38.69 -35.72
C ARG A 6 28.95 -37.36 -36.41
N GLU A 7 30.01 -36.71 -35.91
CA GLU A 7 30.60 -35.39 -36.23
C GLU A 7 31.08 -35.10 -37.67
N GLY A 8 31.32 -33.81 -37.94
CA GLY A 8 32.33 -33.25 -38.86
C GLY A 8 31.91 -31.84 -39.33
N GLY A 9 32.68 -30.74 -39.31
CA GLY A 9 34.12 -30.50 -39.14
C GLY A 9 34.60 -29.53 -40.26
N GLY A 10 35.18 -28.36 -39.88
CA GLY A 10 35.92 -27.41 -40.75
C GLY A 10 35.09 -26.26 -41.34
N GLY A 11 35.43 -24.96 -41.27
CA GLY A 11 36.65 -24.25 -40.90
C GLY A 11 37.33 -23.64 -42.13
N VAL A 12 37.11 -22.35 -42.45
CA VAL A 12 38.06 -21.45 -43.12
C VAL A 12 37.70 -19.97 -42.81
N ALA A 13 38.71 -19.19 -42.41
CA ALA A 13 38.67 -17.77 -42.12
C ALA A 13 39.10 -16.91 -43.32
N VAL A 14 38.65 -15.65 -43.42
CA VAL A 14 39.39 -14.54 -44.06
C VAL A 14 39.08 -13.20 -43.35
N LEU A 15 40.15 -12.47 -43.03
CA LEU A 15 40.28 -11.18 -42.34
C LEU A 15 40.19 -9.98 -43.30
N CYS A 16 39.90 -8.79 -42.73
CA CYS A 16 40.51 -7.46 -42.98
C CYS A 16 39.47 -6.41 -42.56
N GLY A 17 39.70 -5.34 -41.79
CA GLY A 17 40.79 -4.62 -41.11
C GLY A 17 40.06 -3.37 -40.53
N GLY A 18 40.50 -2.57 -39.57
CA GLY A 18 41.75 -2.30 -38.89
C GLY A 18 41.57 -0.90 -38.27
N GLY A 19 42.15 -0.67 -37.10
CA GLY A 19 42.48 0.67 -36.59
C GLY A 19 41.46 1.35 -35.66
N VAL A 20 41.64 1.20 -34.35
CA VAL A 20 41.43 2.32 -33.41
C VAL A 20 42.59 2.35 -32.41
N ASN A 21 43.27 3.51 -32.37
CA ASN A 21 44.43 3.76 -31.53
C ASN A 21 44.03 3.95 -30.06
N ALA A 22 44.94 3.55 -29.19
CA ALA A 22 44.83 3.67 -27.75
C ALA A 22 45.16 5.09 -27.24
N VAL A 23 44.45 5.43 -26.17
CA VAL A 23 44.65 6.40 -25.08
C VAL A 23 45.85 7.37 -25.10
N ASP A 24 45.57 8.62 -24.73
CA ASP A 24 46.46 9.42 -23.89
C ASP A 24 45.66 10.26 -22.88
N SER A 25 46.22 10.34 -21.67
CA SER A 25 45.60 10.90 -20.47
C SER A 25 45.93 12.38 -20.26
N SER A 26 45.02 13.05 -19.53
CA SER A 26 45.23 14.23 -18.65
C SER A 26 45.44 15.62 -19.29
N ALA A 27 44.45 16.50 -19.16
CA ALA A 27 44.40 17.55 -18.11
C ALA A 27 43.41 18.69 -18.46
N SER A 28 42.47 18.95 -17.54
CA SER A 28 41.93 20.26 -17.16
C SER A 28 41.44 21.24 -18.24
N SER A 29 40.13 21.49 -18.33
CA SER A 29 39.55 22.74 -17.80
C SER A 29 38.03 22.81 -17.94
N SER A 30 37.40 23.25 -16.86
CA SER A 30 36.12 23.96 -16.78
C SER A 30 34.94 23.44 -17.61
N ASN A 31 34.04 22.71 -16.95
CA ASN A 31 32.62 23.04 -17.02
C ASN A 31 32.01 22.78 -15.65
N GLY A 32 31.73 23.86 -14.94
CA GLY A 32 30.96 23.83 -13.70
C GLY A 32 29.56 23.34 -14.01
N VAL A 33 29.36 22.03 -13.88
CA VAL A 33 28.04 21.49 -13.62
C VAL A 33 27.78 21.88 -12.18
N LEU A 34 26.94 22.92 -11.99
CA LEU A 34 26.22 23.03 -10.74
C LEU A 34 25.39 21.75 -10.63
N GLU A 35 25.92 20.78 -9.90
CA GLU A 35 25.10 19.82 -9.21
C GLU A 35 24.19 20.65 -8.34
N LYS A 36 22.99 20.94 -8.85
CA LYS A 36 21.87 21.26 -7.99
C LYS A 36 21.66 20.00 -7.20
N GLU A 37 22.36 19.88 -6.08
CA GLU A 37 21.88 19.13 -4.94
C GLU A 37 20.48 19.66 -4.71
N THR A 38 19.48 19.00 -5.30
CA THR A 38 18.19 18.93 -4.68
C THR A 38 18.50 18.22 -3.38
N GLY A 39 18.87 19.00 -2.35
CA GLY A 39 18.88 18.56 -0.97
C GLY A 39 17.50 17.98 -0.76
N GLY A 40 17.41 16.67 -0.97
CA GLY A 40 16.16 15.96 -1.01
C GLY A 40 15.58 16.20 0.35
N LYS A 41 14.53 17.02 0.42
CA LYS A 41 13.78 17.22 1.65
C LYS A 41 13.38 15.81 2.05
N GLN A 42 14.08 15.21 3.00
CA GLN A 42 13.76 13.86 3.44
C GLN A 42 12.31 13.93 3.91
N GLU A 43 11.44 13.29 3.13
CA GLU A 43 10.05 13.19 3.50
C GLU A 43 10.00 12.44 4.84
N SER A 44 9.29 13.04 5.80
CA SER A 44 9.17 12.45 7.13
C SER A 44 8.63 11.02 6.97
N PRO A 45 9.23 10.00 7.58
CA PRO A 45 8.75 8.61 7.49
C PRO A 45 7.28 8.43 7.88
N ILE A 46 6.71 9.40 8.62
CA ILE A 46 5.29 9.40 8.94
C ILE A 46 4.37 9.62 7.72
N LEU A 47 4.86 10.23 6.64
CA LEU A 47 4.08 10.49 5.43
C LEU A 47 3.63 9.18 4.76
N PHE A 48 4.35 8.08 4.98
CA PHE A 48 3.93 6.76 4.53
C PHE A 48 2.54 6.39 5.09
N PHE A 49 2.23 6.72 6.35
CA PHE A 49 0.93 6.43 6.94
C PHE A 49 -0.19 7.21 6.24
N LEU A 50 0.03 8.50 5.96
CA LEU A 50 -0.94 9.31 5.21
C LEU A 50 -1.23 8.73 3.82
N PHE A 51 -0.21 8.19 3.13
CA PHE A 51 -0.40 7.53 1.84
C PHE A 51 -1.19 6.23 1.97
N PHE A 52 -0.90 5.42 3.00
CA PHE A 52 -1.68 4.20 3.27
C PHE A 52 -3.13 4.53 3.63
N HIS A 53 -3.39 5.54 4.45
CA HIS A 53 -4.75 5.96 4.79
C HIS A 53 -5.52 6.35 3.54
N LYS A 54 -4.89 7.16 2.66
CA LYS A 54 -5.50 7.53 1.38
C LYS A 54 -5.82 6.30 0.52
N ALA A 55 -4.88 5.36 0.40
CA ALA A 55 -5.08 4.16 -0.39
C ALA A 55 -6.19 3.26 0.18
N ILE A 56 -6.22 3.06 1.50
CA ILE A 56 -7.23 2.27 2.20
C ILE A 56 -8.62 2.90 2.03
N ARG A 57 -8.76 4.23 2.26
CA ARG A 57 -10.04 4.93 2.05
C ARG A 57 -10.55 4.80 0.61
N LEU A 58 -9.67 4.97 -0.38
CA LEU A 58 -10.03 4.81 -1.80
C LEU A 58 -10.52 3.39 -2.12
N GLU A 59 -9.88 2.36 -1.56
CA GLU A 59 -10.34 0.98 -1.77
C GLU A 59 -11.64 0.68 -1.02
N LEU A 60 -11.84 1.22 0.19
CA LEU A 60 -13.11 1.12 0.92
C LEU A 60 -14.26 1.74 0.14
N ASP A 61 -14.06 2.94 -0.43
CA ASP A 61 -15.02 3.60 -1.30
C ASP A 61 -15.35 2.72 -2.51
N ALA A 62 -14.32 2.16 -3.16
CA ALA A 62 -14.49 1.31 -4.33
C ALA A 62 -15.22 -0.01 -4.00
N LEU A 63 -14.94 -0.62 -2.84
CA LEU A 63 -15.65 -1.80 -2.37
C LEU A 63 -17.12 -1.49 -2.08
N HIS A 64 -17.40 -0.39 -1.37
CA HIS A 64 -18.76 0.01 -1.05
C HIS A 64 -19.58 0.32 -2.30
N HIS A 65 -19.03 1.07 -3.26
CA HIS A 65 -19.68 1.30 -4.56
C HIS A 65 -19.96 0.00 -5.31
N SER A 66 -19.04 -0.97 -5.27
CA SER A 66 -19.25 -2.27 -5.94
C SER A 66 -20.33 -3.10 -5.25
N ALA A 67 -20.41 -3.03 -3.91
CA ALA A 67 -21.49 -3.66 -3.16
C ALA A 67 -22.86 -3.03 -3.46
N LEU A 68 -22.93 -1.70 -3.61
CA LEU A 68 -24.15 -0.99 -4.02
C LEU A 68 -24.56 -1.33 -5.46
N ALA A 69 -23.60 -1.38 -6.39
CA ALA A 69 -23.84 -1.80 -7.76
C ALA A 69 -24.40 -3.24 -7.80
N TYR A 70 -23.83 -4.14 -7.01
CA TYR A 70 -24.33 -5.51 -6.88
C TYR A 70 -25.75 -5.53 -6.29
N ALA A 71 -25.99 -4.76 -5.23
CA ALA A 71 -27.30 -4.68 -4.58
C ALA A 71 -28.41 -4.06 -5.44
N THR A 72 -28.05 -3.25 -6.43
CA THR A 72 -28.98 -2.63 -7.38
C THR A 72 -29.09 -3.38 -8.71
N GLY A 73 -28.42 -4.54 -8.84
CA GLY A 73 -28.41 -5.34 -10.06
C GLY A 73 -27.59 -4.75 -11.22
N GLN A 74 -26.77 -3.73 -10.95
CA GLN A 74 -25.84 -3.15 -11.93
C GLN A 74 -24.56 -3.97 -12.09
N LEU A 75 -24.25 -4.82 -11.11
CA LEU A 75 -23.12 -5.76 -11.13
C LEU A 75 -23.65 -7.17 -10.85
N GLU A 76 -23.28 -8.13 -11.69
CA GLU A 76 -23.72 -9.53 -11.56
C GLU A 76 -22.70 -10.42 -10.84
N ASP A 77 -21.40 -10.14 -11.00
CA ASP A 77 -20.33 -10.95 -10.41
C ASP A 77 -19.70 -10.27 -9.18
N ILE A 78 -19.74 -10.97 -8.05
CA ILE A 78 -19.19 -10.55 -6.77
C ILE A 78 -17.70 -10.93 -6.58
N GLN A 79 -17.15 -11.85 -7.40
CA GLN A 79 -15.79 -12.36 -7.24
C GLN A 79 -14.70 -11.26 -7.29
N PRO A 80 -14.77 -10.23 -8.16
CA PRO A 80 -13.82 -9.13 -8.15
C PRO A 80 -13.82 -8.35 -6.83
N LEU A 81 -14.99 -8.18 -6.21
CA LEU A 81 -15.13 -7.53 -4.90
C LEU A 81 -14.46 -8.39 -3.83
N LEU A 82 -14.73 -9.70 -3.81
CA LEU A 82 -14.13 -10.63 -2.84
C LEU A 82 -12.59 -10.61 -2.90
N LYS A 83 -12.00 -10.60 -4.10
CA LYS A 83 -10.54 -10.54 -4.27
C LYS A 83 -9.95 -9.25 -3.69
N ARG A 84 -10.58 -8.11 -3.99
CA ARG A 84 -10.13 -6.81 -3.47
C ARG A 84 -10.31 -6.70 -1.96
N TYR A 85 -11.42 -7.19 -1.42
CA TYR A 85 -11.65 -7.28 0.01
C TYR A 85 -10.53 -8.06 0.71
N ARG A 86 -10.14 -9.24 0.19
CA ARG A 86 -9.06 -10.05 0.81
C ARG A 86 -7.73 -9.31 0.84
N PHE A 87 -7.42 -8.60 -0.22
CA PHE A 87 -6.23 -7.76 -0.28
C PHE A 87 -6.31 -6.61 0.73
N LEU A 88 -7.43 -5.88 0.76
CA LEU A 88 -7.65 -4.78 1.69
C LEU A 88 -7.55 -5.24 3.16
N ARG A 89 -8.20 -6.34 3.54
CA ARG A 89 -8.11 -6.91 4.89
C ARG A 89 -6.67 -7.20 5.28
N SER A 90 -5.86 -7.71 4.35
CA SER A 90 -4.42 -7.91 4.60
C SER A 90 -3.71 -6.58 4.83
N VAL A 91 -3.88 -5.60 3.93
CA VAL A 91 -3.26 -4.27 4.05
C VAL A 91 -3.63 -3.59 5.37
N TYR A 92 -4.93 -3.54 5.68
CA TYR A 92 -5.44 -2.92 6.90
C TYR A 92 -4.90 -3.62 8.16
N LYS A 93 -4.84 -4.96 8.19
CA LYS A 93 -4.26 -5.69 9.33
C LYS A 93 -2.79 -5.34 9.57
N HIS A 94 -1.98 -5.20 8.52
CA HIS A 94 -0.57 -4.82 8.66
C HIS A 94 -0.41 -3.36 9.06
N HIS A 95 -1.30 -2.49 8.60
CA HIS A 95 -1.36 -1.09 9.00
C HIS A 95 -1.59 -0.96 10.50
N CYS A 96 -2.64 -1.58 11.07
CA CYS A 96 -2.89 -1.55 12.51
C CYS A 96 -1.72 -2.11 13.32
N HIS A 97 -1.08 -3.21 12.89
CA HIS A 97 0.11 -3.74 13.58
C HIS A 97 1.27 -2.74 13.56
N ALA A 98 1.51 -2.04 12.45
CA ALA A 98 2.56 -1.04 12.39
C ALA A 98 2.27 0.13 13.35
N GLU A 99 1.00 0.46 13.56
CA GLU A 99 0.60 1.52 14.48
C GLU A 99 0.76 1.09 15.92
N ASP A 100 0.17 -0.04 16.29
CA ASP A 100 0.20 -0.57 17.65
C ASP A 100 1.63 -0.84 18.12
N GLU A 101 2.52 -1.35 17.25
CA GLU A 101 3.89 -1.73 17.63
C GLU A 101 4.92 -0.60 17.49
N VAL A 102 4.68 0.40 16.62
CA VAL A 102 5.70 1.41 16.29
C VAL A 102 5.20 2.83 16.53
N ILE A 103 4.04 3.20 15.98
CA ILE A 103 3.58 4.59 15.97
C ILE A 103 2.98 5.00 17.31
N PHE A 104 2.03 4.24 17.83
CA PHE A 104 1.35 4.57 19.08
C PHE A 104 2.31 4.56 20.28
N PRO A 105 3.28 3.63 20.41
CA PRO A 105 4.30 3.73 21.45
C PRO A 105 5.13 5.02 21.35
N ALA A 106 5.45 5.47 20.14
CA ALA A 106 6.18 6.73 19.94
C ALA A 106 5.33 7.97 20.25
N LEU A 107 4.01 7.91 20.02
CA LEU A 107 3.05 8.98 20.35
C LEU A 107 2.75 9.03 21.85
N ASP A 108 2.63 7.90 22.53
CA ASP A 108 2.20 7.81 23.94
C ASP A 108 3.25 8.42 24.91
N ILE A 109 4.52 8.51 24.47
CA ILE A 109 5.56 9.28 25.16
C ILE A 109 5.17 10.76 25.30
N ARG A 110 4.40 11.31 24.34
CA ARG A 110 4.05 12.74 24.27
C ARG A 110 2.62 13.03 24.66
N VAL A 111 1.68 12.15 24.32
CA VAL A 111 0.26 12.30 24.63
C VAL A 111 -0.22 11.02 25.32
N LYS A 112 -0.43 11.09 26.63
CA LYS A 112 -0.75 9.91 27.44
C LYS A 112 -2.13 9.35 27.11
N ASN A 113 -2.25 8.02 27.17
CA ASN A 113 -3.50 7.26 27.05
C ASN A 113 -4.11 7.29 25.65
N VAL A 114 -3.29 7.49 24.62
CA VAL A 114 -3.76 7.53 23.24
C VAL A 114 -3.79 6.12 22.64
N ALA A 115 -2.76 5.31 22.92
CA ALA A 115 -2.64 3.95 22.39
C ALA A 115 -3.84 3.04 22.75
N PRO A 116 -4.33 2.97 24.01
CA PRO A 116 -5.40 2.04 24.35
C PRO A 116 -6.74 2.34 23.66
N THR A 117 -7.01 3.61 23.34
CA THR A 117 -8.24 4.00 22.64
C THR A 117 -8.22 3.53 21.18
N TYR A 118 -7.11 3.75 20.48
CA TYR A 118 -7.00 3.33 19.08
C TYR A 118 -6.94 1.80 18.92
N SER A 119 -6.24 1.09 19.81
CA SER A 119 -6.25 -0.38 19.78
C SER A 119 -7.65 -0.98 20.01
N LEU A 120 -8.55 -0.28 20.74
CA LEU A 120 -9.96 -0.68 20.85
C LEU A 120 -10.74 -0.42 19.56
N GLU A 121 -10.49 0.70 18.88
CA GLU A 121 -11.08 0.99 17.57
C GLU A 121 -10.65 -0.06 16.54
N HIS A 122 -9.36 -0.45 16.51
CA HIS A 122 -8.84 -1.56 15.70
C HIS A 122 -9.61 -2.86 15.92
N LYS A 123 -9.97 -3.18 17.16
CA LYS A 123 -10.73 -4.39 17.46
C LYS A 123 -12.14 -4.33 16.85
N GLY A 124 -12.85 -3.22 17.03
CA GLY A 124 -14.19 -3.03 16.46
C GLY A 124 -14.18 -3.07 14.93
N GLU A 125 -13.16 -2.50 14.31
CA GLU A 125 -12.97 -2.54 12.85
C GLU A 125 -12.62 -3.94 12.35
N ASN A 126 -11.80 -4.68 13.11
CA ASN A 126 -11.52 -6.07 12.80
C ASN A 126 -12.77 -6.94 12.83
N ASP A 127 -13.66 -6.73 13.80
CA ASP A 127 -14.95 -7.44 13.90
C ASP A 127 -15.84 -7.13 12.68
N LEU A 128 -15.87 -5.88 12.20
CA LEU A 128 -16.61 -5.51 10.98
C LEU A 128 -16.05 -6.21 9.72
N PHE A 129 -14.73 -6.25 9.59
CA PHE A 129 -14.08 -6.97 8.49
C PHE A 129 -14.34 -8.48 8.55
N ASP A 130 -14.37 -9.09 9.74
CA ASP A 130 -14.68 -10.51 9.93
C ASP A 130 -16.16 -10.79 9.60
N HIS A 131 -17.06 -9.92 10.01
CA HIS A 131 -18.46 -10.00 9.59
C HIS A 131 -18.61 -9.91 8.06
N LEU A 132 -17.87 -9.02 7.40
CA LEU A 132 -17.85 -8.93 5.94
C LEU A 132 -17.30 -10.22 5.29
N PHE A 133 -16.29 -10.86 5.91
CA PHE A 133 -15.80 -12.17 5.47
C PHE A 133 -16.90 -13.23 5.51
N GLU A 134 -17.65 -13.28 6.62
CA GLU A 134 -18.75 -14.23 6.79
C GLU A 134 -19.84 -14.04 5.73
N ILE A 135 -20.24 -12.79 5.48
CA ILE A 135 -21.22 -12.47 4.42
C ILE A 135 -20.73 -13.01 3.08
N LEU A 136 -19.49 -12.65 2.68
CA LEU A 136 -18.93 -12.98 1.38
C LEU A 136 -18.70 -14.48 1.16
N ASN A 137 -18.43 -15.25 2.21
CA ASN A 137 -18.24 -16.70 2.12
C ASN A 137 -19.48 -17.50 2.51
N SER A 138 -20.61 -16.85 2.83
CA SER A 138 -21.84 -17.56 3.16
C SER A 138 -22.39 -18.30 1.94
N GLU A 139 -22.93 -19.50 2.14
CA GLU A 139 -23.67 -20.24 1.12
C GLU A 139 -25.01 -19.57 0.74
N LYS A 140 -25.37 -18.48 1.45
CA LYS A 140 -26.62 -17.74 1.33
C LYS A 140 -26.54 -16.59 0.30
N GLN A 141 -25.57 -16.59 -0.61
CA GLN A 141 -25.51 -15.57 -1.69
C GLN A 141 -26.80 -15.52 -2.53
N ASN A 142 -27.57 -16.60 -2.57
CA ASN A 142 -28.88 -16.70 -3.23
C ASN A 142 -30.06 -16.11 -2.40
N CYS A 143 -29.82 -15.62 -1.19
CA CYS A 143 -30.85 -14.99 -0.36
C CYS A 143 -31.06 -13.54 -0.79
N GLU A 144 -32.31 -13.10 -0.91
CA GLU A 144 -32.65 -11.70 -1.27
C GLU A 144 -32.07 -10.64 -0.32
N ARG A 145 -31.70 -11.04 0.91
CA ARG A 145 -31.09 -10.13 1.90
C ARG A 145 -29.59 -9.93 1.71
N PHE A 146 -28.90 -10.88 1.08
CA PHE A 146 -27.45 -10.87 0.92
C PHE A 146 -26.93 -9.55 0.30
N PRO A 147 -27.48 -9.04 -0.82
CA PRO A 147 -26.93 -7.83 -1.43
C PRO A 147 -27.10 -6.59 -0.54
N ARG A 148 -28.21 -6.49 0.19
CA ARG A 148 -28.48 -5.38 1.13
C ARG A 148 -27.56 -5.43 2.34
N GLU A 149 -27.35 -6.61 2.90
CA GLU A 149 -26.46 -6.83 4.04
C GLU A 149 -25.00 -6.53 3.66
N LEU A 150 -24.56 -6.99 2.48
CA LEU A 150 -23.25 -6.65 1.93
C LEU A 150 -23.05 -5.14 1.77
N ALA A 151 -24.02 -4.43 1.17
CA ALA A 151 -23.96 -2.99 1.01
C ALA A 151 -23.92 -2.25 2.36
N SER A 152 -24.73 -2.70 3.33
CA SER A 152 -24.75 -2.14 4.68
C SER A 152 -23.41 -2.35 5.40
N CYS A 153 -22.86 -3.57 5.34
CA CYS A 153 -21.62 -3.92 6.02
C CYS A 153 -20.42 -3.16 5.43
N THR A 154 -20.31 -3.10 4.10
CA THR A 154 -19.24 -2.32 3.44
C THR A 154 -19.33 -0.82 3.75
N GLY A 155 -20.53 -0.25 3.85
CA GLY A 155 -20.72 1.15 4.22
C GLY A 155 -20.37 1.44 5.69
N ALA A 156 -20.72 0.52 6.60
CA ALA A 156 -20.33 0.62 8.01
C ALA A 156 -18.81 0.57 8.16
N LEU A 157 -18.15 -0.35 7.44
CA LEU A 157 -16.69 -0.48 7.43
C LEU A 157 -16.00 0.77 6.87
N GLN A 158 -16.46 1.28 5.73
CA GLN A 158 -15.97 2.52 5.12
C GLN A 158 -16.05 3.69 6.11
N THR A 159 -17.20 3.84 6.77
CA THR A 159 -17.44 4.93 7.71
C THR A 159 -16.53 4.82 8.93
N SER A 160 -16.47 3.64 9.56
CA SER A 160 -15.65 3.43 10.77
C SER A 160 -14.18 3.73 10.48
N VAL A 161 -13.60 3.05 9.50
CA VAL A 161 -12.15 3.16 9.20
C VAL A 161 -11.79 4.57 8.75
N SER A 162 -12.65 5.24 7.96
CA SER A 162 -12.38 6.61 7.54
C SER A 162 -12.40 7.60 8.71
N GLN A 163 -13.31 7.41 9.67
CA GLN A 163 -13.37 8.23 10.87
C GLN A 163 -12.17 7.98 11.77
N HIS A 164 -11.83 6.71 12.00
CA HIS A 164 -10.66 6.30 12.75
C HIS A 164 -9.38 6.96 12.19
N MET A 165 -9.09 6.78 10.90
CA MET A 165 -7.93 7.39 10.24
C MET A 165 -7.90 8.91 10.31
N SER A 166 -9.07 9.57 10.31
CA SER A 166 -9.14 11.03 10.43
C SER A 166 -8.69 11.51 11.80
N LYS A 167 -9.03 10.76 12.86
CA LYS A 167 -8.57 11.05 14.23
C LYS A 167 -7.06 10.84 14.35
N GLU A 168 -6.52 9.78 13.75
CA GLU A 168 -5.08 9.50 13.75
C GLU A 168 -4.31 10.60 13.04
N GLU A 169 -4.77 11.01 11.86
CA GLU A 169 -4.16 12.10 11.08
C GLU A 169 -4.10 13.40 11.88
N GLU A 170 -5.17 13.74 12.61
CA GLU A 170 -5.20 14.92 13.47
C GLU A 170 -4.13 14.85 14.58
N GLN A 171 -3.92 13.67 15.20
CA GLN A 171 -2.87 13.48 16.21
C GLN A 171 -1.46 13.49 15.59
N LEU A 172 -1.29 12.85 14.44
CA LEU A 172 -0.01 12.78 13.73
C LEU A 172 0.44 14.16 13.23
N LEU A 173 -0.48 14.96 12.71
CA LEU A 173 -0.18 16.33 12.27
C LEU A 173 0.26 17.20 13.44
N ARG A 174 -0.46 17.15 14.58
CA ARG A 174 -0.05 17.83 15.82
C ARG A 174 1.35 17.40 16.28
N PHE A 175 1.65 16.11 16.20
CA PHE A 175 2.97 15.58 16.56
C PHE A 175 4.07 16.15 15.65
N LEU A 176 3.84 16.25 14.34
CA LEU A 176 4.81 16.80 13.39
C LEU A 176 5.04 18.29 13.59
N GLU A 177 3.98 19.07 13.81
CA GLU A 177 4.06 20.50 14.09
C GLU A 177 4.86 20.77 15.37
N ALA A 178 4.57 20.03 16.44
CA ALA A 178 5.32 20.13 17.69
C ALA A 178 6.82 19.82 17.49
N ARG A 179 7.14 18.84 16.63
CA ARG A 179 8.53 18.46 16.33
C ARG A 179 9.26 19.54 15.53
N ALA A 180 8.60 20.13 14.54
CA ALA A 180 9.16 21.23 13.73
C ALA A 180 9.51 22.46 14.60
N ILE A 181 8.65 22.79 15.57
CA ILE A 181 8.89 23.88 16.54
C ILE A 181 10.11 23.55 17.43
N THR A 182 10.21 22.32 17.95
CA THR A 182 11.37 21.95 18.80
C THR A 182 12.70 21.86 18.04
N SER A 183 12.69 21.62 16.73
CA SER A 183 13.92 21.61 15.92
C SER A 183 14.40 23.00 15.47
N SER A 184 13.61 24.05 15.73
CA SER A 184 13.90 25.43 15.33
C SER A 184 14.26 26.36 16.51
N LEU A 185 14.40 25.78 17.71
CA LEU A 185 14.92 26.41 18.93
C LEU A 185 16.26 25.77 19.31
#